data_AF-A0A7S4DP74-F1
#
_entry.id   AF-A0A7S4DP74-F1
#
_cell.length_a   1.000
_cell.length_b   1.000
_cell.length_c   1.000
_cell.angle_alpha   90.00
_cell.angle_beta   90.00
_cell.angle_gamma   90.00
#
_symmetry.space_group_name_H-M   'P 1'
#
loop_
_entity.id
_entity.type
_entity.pdbx_description
1 polymer ?
#
loop_
_entity_poly.entity_id
_entity_poly.type
_entity_poly.pdbx_seq_one_letter_code
_entity_poly.pdbx_strand_id
1 'polypeptide(L)'
;HHHHHHHDNEAEGDGWSEVGKKSKSSIVRNEIKLQETPMSSIFGGVMRLELRRRGMKNTVSTQPFHELQLDIHSPYVHTLEEALEEFMSPREITGLKAANGRTVDAQQHVTISPPLVLVFHLKRFAFNEMGEKIDKFIHYPPSLKLPRRMLHGERQPLTYVLRSVVVHHGKFLSGGHYTAYCQMRMSNNNNTTNNNTNNNNDNDKKKNNKTTWLHLNDENMTFVDASTMMSQAGAYLLFYERDEDV
;
A
#
# COMPACT_ATOMS: atom_id res chain seq x y z
N HIS A 1 19.65 22.72 5.57
CA HIS A 1 18.94 24.00 5.38
C HIS A 1 18.74 24.24 3.89
N HIS A 2 17.54 23.95 3.37
CA HIS A 2 17.06 24.39 2.06
C HIS A 2 15.54 24.57 2.17
N HIS A 3 15.12 25.81 2.39
CA HIS A 3 13.72 26.21 2.37
C HIS A 3 13.31 26.39 0.90
N HIS A 4 12.49 25.48 0.38
CA HIS A 4 11.78 25.73 -0.87
C HIS A 4 10.56 26.61 -0.54
N HIS A 5 10.66 27.91 -0.84
CA HIS A 5 9.51 28.81 -0.83
C HIS A 5 8.67 28.52 -2.09
N HIS A 6 7.61 27.73 -1.94
CA HIS A 6 6.53 27.72 -2.92
C HIS A 6 5.69 28.99 -2.75
N HIS A 7 5.78 29.87 -3.75
CA HIS A 7 4.93 31.03 -3.91
C HIS A 7 3.68 30.59 -4.69
N ASP A 8 2.63 30.19 -3.97
CA ASP A 8 1.33 29.94 -4.59
C ASP A 8 0.58 31.27 -4.69
N ASN A 9 0.62 31.87 -5.89
CA ASN A 9 -0.25 32.98 -6.26
C ASN A 9 -1.71 32.47 -6.30
N GLU A 10 -2.55 32.96 -5.41
CA GLU A 10 -4.00 32.76 -5.46
C GLU A 10 -4.59 33.54 -6.63
N ALA A 11 -4.72 32.89 -7.77
CA ALA A 11 -5.68 33.26 -8.80
C ALA A 11 -7.03 32.64 -8.43
N GLU A 12 -8.04 33.47 -8.16
CA GLU A 12 -9.45 33.07 -8.20
C GLU A 12 -9.80 32.65 -9.63
N GLY A 13 -9.72 31.34 -9.91
CA GLY A 13 -10.10 30.79 -11.21
C GLY A 13 -10.03 29.26 -11.26
N ASP A 14 -11.19 28.64 -11.44
CA ASP A 14 -11.39 27.34 -12.10
C ASP A 14 -11.06 26.03 -11.33
N GLY A 15 -11.51 25.91 -10.08
CA GLY A 15 -11.61 24.61 -9.40
C GLY A 15 -13.02 24.01 -9.53
N TRP A 16 -13.16 22.83 -10.15
CA TRP A 16 -14.45 22.11 -10.17
C TRP A 16 -14.83 21.61 -8.78
N SER A 17 -16.12 21.66 -8.46
CA SER A 17 -16.64 21.24 -7.15
C SER A 17 -17.12 19.80 -7.17
N GLU A 18 -16.55 18.95 -6.31
CA GLU A 18 -17.04 17.59 -6.08
C GLU A 18 -18.09 17.60 -4.95
N VAL A 19 -19.25 16.96 -5.17
CA VAL A 19 -20.28 16.80 -4.13
C VAL A 19 -20.02 15.53 -3.33
N GLY A 20 -19.60 15.68 -2.07
CA GLY A 20 -19.39 14.57 -1.15
C GLY A 20 -20.68 14.06 -0.50
N LYS A 21 -20.55 13.00 0.30
CA LYS A 21 -21.65 12.46 1.13
C LYS A 21 -22.24 13.57 2.02
N LYS A 22 -23.58 13.66 2.09
CA LYS A 22 -24.36 14.68 2.83
C LYS A 22 -24.28 16.12 2.26
N SER A 23 -24.22 16.30 0.94
CA SER A 23 -24.28 17.62 0.28
C SER A 23 -23.13 18.59 0.65
N LYS A 24 -22.00 18.06 1.13
CA LYS A 24 -20.79 18.87 1.39
C LYS A 24 -19.97 18.96 0.10
N SER A 25 -20.05 20.11 -0.58
CA SER A 25 -19.19 20.43 -1.74
C SER A 25 -17.75 20.65 -1.30
N SER A 26 -16.79 20.04 -1.99
CA SER A 26 -15.35 20.29 -1.83
C SER A 26 -14.77 20.88 -3.11
N ILE A 27 -13.78 21.77 -2.98
CA ILE A 27 -13.10 22.38 -4.12
C ILE A 27 -11.95 21.45 -4.52
N VAL A 28 -11.96 20.91 -5.73
CA VAL A 28 -10.84 20.16 -6.29
C VAL A 28 -9.85 21.17 -6.87
N ARG A 29 -8.60 21.16 -6.38
CA ARG A 29 -7.56 22.12 -6.81
C ARG A 29 -6.50 21.51 -7.71
N ASN A 30 -6.07 20.29 -7.42
CA ASN A 30 -5.07 19.57 -8.21
C ASN A 30 -5.55 18.15 -8.46
N GLU A 31 -5.91 17.85 -9.71
CA GLU A 31 -6.28 16.50 -10.15
C GLU A 31 -5.23 16.00 -11.14
N ILE A 32 -4.34 15.12 -10.68
CA ILE A 32 -3.44 14.40 -11.58
C ILE A 32 -4.16 13.10 -11.96
N LYS A 33 -4.59 13.00 -13.22
CA LYS A 33 -5.26 11.80 -13.72
C LYS A 33 -4.26 10.67 -13.87
N LEU A 34 -4.65 9.50 -13.39
CA LEU A 34 -3.92 8.26 -13.66
C LEU A 34 -4.06 7.95 -15.15
N GLN A 35 -2.93 7.88 -15.86
CA GLN A 35 -2.93 7.47 -17.26
C GLN A 35 -3.31 6.00 -17.39
N GLU A 36 -4.21 5.67 -18.31
CA GLU A 36 -4.60 4.28 -18.57
C GLU A 36 -3.53 3.53 -19.37
N THR A 37 -2.98 2.50 -18.76
CA THR A 37 -1.95 1.59 -19.32
C THR A 37 -2.16 0.20 -18.70
N PRO A 38 -1.62 -0.88 -19.31
CA PRO A 38 -1.64 -2.19 -18.67
C PRO A 38 -0.98 -2.21 -17.27
N MET A 39 0.01 -1.33 -17.05
CA MET A 39 0.65 -1.20 -15.74
C MET A 39 -0.26 -0.54 -14.72
N SER A 40 -0.95 0.53 -15.09
CA SER A 40 -1.87 1.24 -14.18
C SER A 40 -3.18 0.48 -13.95
N SER A 41 -3.60 -0.42 -14.85
CA SER A 41 -4.73 -1.31 -14.58
C SER A 41 -4.43 -2.34 -13.48
N ILE A 42 -3.15 -2.68 -13.26
CA ILE A 42 -2.72 -3.66 -12.24
C ILE A 42 -2.26 -2.95 -10.97
N PHE A 43 -1.35 -1.97 -11.10
CA PHE A 43 -0.65 -1.33 -9.98
C PHE A 43 -1.07 0.12 -9.74
N GLY A 44 -1.89 0.71 -10.61
CA GLY A 44 -2.24 2.13 -10.52
C GLY A 44 -3.37 2.38 -9.52
N GLY A 45 -3.04 3.06 -8.42
CA GLY A 45 -3.99 3.59 -7.47
C GLY A 45 -4.12 5.10 -7.57
N VAL A 46 -5.13 5.66 -6.90
CA VAL A 46 -5.29 7.11 -6.74
C VAL A 46 -5.35 7.45 -5.26
N MET A 47 -4.46 8.31 -4.80
CA MET A 47 -4.48 8.90 -3.47
C MET A 47 -5.27 10.20 -3.50
N ARG A 48 -6.17 10.37 -2.54
CA ARG A 48 -7.00 11.56 -2.36
C ARG A 48 -6.68 12.21 -1.03
N LEU A 49 -6.21 13.44 -1.10
CA LEU A 49 -5.83 14.29 0.03
C LEU A 49 -6.95 15.32 0.25
N GLU A 50 -7.63 15.23 1.39
CA GLU A 50 -8.68 16.17 1.77
C GLU A 50 -8.17 17.12 2.86
N LEU A 51 -8.04 18.40 2.52
CA LEU A 51 -7.67 19.44 3.45
C LEU A 51 -8.94 20.07 4.05
N ARG A 52 -9.14 19.89 5.35
CA ARG A 52 -10.27 20.42 6.11
C ARG A 52 -9.84 21.64 6.90
N ARG A 53 -10.50 22.77 6.66
CA ARG A 53 -10.20 24.07 7.29
C ARG A 53 -11.42 24.53 8.07
N ARG A 54 -11.23 25.04 9.28
CA ARG A 54 -12.34 25.52 10.10
C ARG A 54 -13.00 26.74 9.44
N GLY A 55 -14.30 26.68 9.18
CA GLY A 55 -15.07 27.78 8.59
C GLY A 55 -14.88 27.98 7.09
N MET A 56 -14.18 27.08 6.38
CA MET A 56 -13.97 27.14 4.93
C MET A 56 -14.43 25.84 4.27
N LYS A 57 -14.67 25.87 2.95
CA LYS A 57 -14.90 24.66 2.16
C LYS A 57 -13.65 23.78 2.16
N ASN A 58 -13.85 22.46 2.21
CA ASN A 58 -12.76 21.50 2.11
C ASN A 58 -12.13 21.59 0.72
N THR A 59 -10.80 21.40 0.68
CA THR A 59 -10.05 21.35 -0.57
C THR A 59 -9.57 19.92 -0.79
N VAL A 60 -9.59 19.47 -2.04
CA VAL A 60 -9.20 18.12 -2.42
C VAL A 60 -8.11 18.18 -3.48
N SER A 61 -7.10 17.34 -3.32
CA SER A 61 -6.16 17.00 -4.38
C SER A 61 -6.07 15.50 -4.55
N THR A 62 -5.85 15.04 -5.78
CA THR A 62 -5.66 13.64 -6.12
C THR A 62 -4.33 13.43 -6.83
N GLN A 63 -3.67 12.32 -6.52
CA GLN A 63 -2.35 11.96 -7.02
C GLN A 63 -2.31 10.46 -7.33
N PRO A 64 -1.89 10.04 -8.53
CA PRO A 64 -1.70 8.63 -8.84
C PRO A 64 -0.54 8.07 -8.02
N PHE A 65 -0.60 6.79 -7.68
CA PHE A 65 0.49 6.07 -7.07
C PHE A 65 0.61 4.65 -7.64
N HIS A 66 1.82 4.11 -7.62
CA HIS A 66 2.10 2.70 -7.94
C HIS A 66 2.60 1.89 -6.75
N GLU A 67 3.05 2.58 -5.70
CA GLU A 67 3.45 2.01 -4.43
C GLU A 67 3.10 2.98 -3.29
N LEU A 68 2.92 2.44 -2.08
CA LEU A 68 2.83 3.23 -0.87
C LEU A 68 4.14 3.08 -0.10
N GLN A 69 4.85 4.19 0.05
CA GLN A 69 6.12 4.22 0.77
C GLN A 69 5.86 4.49 2.26
N LEU A 70 5.94 3.43 3.06
CA LEU A 70 5.61 3.46 4.47
C LEU A 70 6.84 3.78 5.30
N ASP A 71 6.69 4.77 6.18
CA ASP A 71 7.69 5.05 7.19
C ASP A 71 7.63 3.97 8.27
N ILE A 72 8.79 3.42 8.62
CA ILE A 72 8.93 2.41 9.68
C ILE A 72 9.98 2.83 10.72
N HIS A 73 10.44 4.08 10.72
CA HIS A 73 11.47 4.59 11.63
C HIS A 73 10.92 4.71 13.06
N SER A 74 9.63 5.04 13.20
CA SER A 74 8.96 5.14 14.49
C SER A 74 9.18 3.87 15.32
N PRO A 75 9.61 3.98 16.60
CA PRO A 75 9.83 2.82 17.45
C PRO A 75 8.53 2.09 17.79
N TYR A 76 7.37 2.70 17.53
CA TYR A 76 6.05 2.14 17.81
C TYR A 76 5.44 1.35 16.63
N VAL A 77 6.11 1.35 15.48
CA VAL A 77 5.67 0.61 14.28
C VAL A 77 6.35 -0.75 14.24
N HIS A 78 5.59 -1.82 14.40
CA HIS A 78 6.07 -3.21 14.36
C HIS A 78 5.32 -4.07 13.33
N THR A 79 4.23 -3.56 12.77
CA THR A 79 3.38 -4.25 11.79
C THR A 79 3.15 -3.39 10.54
N LEU A 80 2.81 -4.04 9.43
CA LEU A 80 2.41 -3.36 8.19
C LEU A 80 1.16 -2.50 8.43
N GLU A 81 0.23 -2.99 9.23
CA GLU A 81 -1.01 -2.32 9.59
C GLU A 81 -0.75 -1.03 10.38
N GLU A 82 0.16 -1.03 11.35
CA GLU A 82 0.57 0.17 12.09
C GLU A 82 1.24 1.19 11.18
N ALA A 83 2.16 0.75 10.31
CA ALA A 83 2.83 1.63 9.35
C ALA A 83 1.82 2.29 8.39
N LEU A 84 0.82 1.53 7.94
CA LEU A 84 -0.27 2.02 7.10
C LEU A 84 -1.19 2.96 7.87
N GLU A 85 -1.47 2.68 9.14
CA GLU A 85 -2.26 3.55 10.00
C GLU A 85 -1.59 4.91 10.19
N GLU A 86 -0.28 4.93 10.47
CA GLU A 86 0.50 6.14 10.59
C GLU A 86 0.53 6.91 9.27
N PHE A 87 0.70 6.22 8.14
CA PHE A 87 0.64 6.81 6.81
C PHE A 87 -0.70 7.51 6.53
N MET A 88 -1.81 6.88 6.92
CA MET A 88 -3.18 7.37 6.69
C MET A 88 -3.69 8.32 7.77
N SER A 89 -2.93 8.51 8.86
CA SER A 89 -3.35 9.31 10.00
C SER A 89 -3.57 10.79 9.59
N PRO A 90 -4.62 11.45 10.12
CA PRO A 90 -4.83 12.86 9.85
C PRO A 90 -3.64 13.71 10.32
N ARG A 91 -3.15 14.60 9.47
CA ARG A 91 -2.02 15.48 9.78
C ARG A 91 -2.50 16.90 9.99
N GLU A 92 -2.07 17.51 11.10
CA GLU A 92 -2.29 18.94 11.33
C GLU A 92 -1.29 19.75 10.50
N ILE A 93 -1.81 20.75 9.79
CA ILE A 93 -1.05 21.70 9.01
C ILE A 93 -1.37 23.09 9.57
N THR A 94 -0.42 23.64 10.30
CA THR A 94 -0.52 24.99 10.84
C THR A 94 0.13 25.98 9.89
N GLY A 95 -0.20 27.27 10.03
CA GLY A 95 0.55 28.30 9.30
C GLY A 95 0.10 28.53 7.84
N LEU A 96 -1.00 27.94 7.38
CA LEU A 96 -1.46 28.15 6.00
C LEU A 96 -1.99 29.57 5.85
N LYS A 97 -1.46 30.31 4.87
CA LYS A 97 -2.01 31.61 4.50
C LYS A 97 -3.28 31.40 3.67
N ALA A 98 -4.36 32.05 4.08
CA ALA A 98 -5.57 32.18 3.28
C ALA A 98 -5.54 33.50 2.48
N ALA A 99 -6.35 33.59 1.42
CA ALA A 99 -6.54 34.78 0.59
C ALA A 99 -6.80 36.10 1.30
N ASN A 100 -7.37 36.05 2.50
CA ASN A 100 -7.57 37.24 3.33
C ASN A 100 -6.33 37.62 4.17
N GLY A 101 -5.17 37.01 3.90
CA GLY A 101 -3.91 37.22 4.61
C GLY A 101 -3.86 36.57 6.00
N ARG A 102 -4.92 35.89 6.46
CA ARG A 102 -4.96 35.25 7.77
C ARG A 102 -4.30 33.88 7.73
N THR A 103 -3.68 33.52 8.84
CA THR A 103 -3.19 32.17 9.08
C THR A 103 -4.35 31.29 9.54
N VAL A 104 -4.49 30.13 8.90
CA VAL A 104 -5.48 29.12 9.26
C VAL A 104 -4.82 27.77 9.48
N ASP A 105 -5.26 27.06 10.50
CA ASP A 105 -4.89 25.67 10.71
C ASP A 105 -5.83 24.77 9.90
N ALA A 106 -5.30 23.65 9.44
CA ALA A 106 -6.02 22.69 8.63
C ALA A 106 -5.64 21.26 9.00
N GLN A 107 -6.57 20.34 8.83
CA GLN A 107 -6.32 18.92 9.00
C GLN A 107 -6.37 18.23 7.63
N GLN A 108 -5.29 17.55 7.26
CA GLN A 108 -5.19 16.78 6.03
C GLN A 108 -5.57 15.33 6.30
N HIS A 109 -6.55 14.82 5.57
CA HIS A 109 -7.00 13.43 5.61
C HIS A 109 -6.60 12.73 4.31
N VAL A 110 -6.13 11.49 4.40
CA VAL A 110 -5.72 10.68 3.25
C VAL A 110 -6.71 9.54 3.07
N THR A 111 -7.14 9.32 1.83
CA THR A 111 -7.88 8.12 1.41
C THR A 111 -7.32 7.64 0.08
N ILE A 112 -7.54 6.36 -0.25
CA ILE A 112 -7.05 5.78 -1.51
C ILE A 112 -8.18 5.07 -2.26
N SER A 113 -8.14 5.15 -3.58
CA SER A 113 -8.74 4.18 -4.48
C SER A 113 -7.63 3.20 -4.86
N PRO A 114 -7.54 2.03 -4.20
CA PRO A 114 -6.39 1.15 -4.33
C PRO A 114 -6.41 0.35 -5.64
N PRO A 115 -5.23 -0.03 -6.17
CA PRO A 115 -5.07 -0.88 -7.35
C PRO A 115 -5.43 -2.35 -7.10
N LEU A 116 -5.49 -3.17 -8.16
CA LEU A 116 -5.61 -4.63 -8.03
C LEU A 116 -4.44 -5.25 -7.27
N VAL A 117 -3.23 -4.74 -7.47
CA VAL A 117 -2.03 -5.15 -6.75
C VAL A 117 -1.45 -3.95 -6.01
N LEU A 118 -1.51 -3.99 -4.69
CA LEU A 118 -0.89 -3.03 -3.80
C LEU A 118 0.58 -3.38 -3.55
N VAL A 119 1.45 -2.42 -3.81
CA VAL A 119 2.87 -2.50 -3.48
C VAL A 119 3.15 -1.62 -2.27
N PHE A 120 3.68 -2.21 -1.21
CA PHE A 120 4.18 -1.46 -0.06
C PHE A 120 5.70 -1.47 -0.08
N HIS A 121 6.28 -0.27 -0.02
CA HIS A 121 7.71 -0.08 0.15
C HIS A 121 7.98 0.31 1.59
N LEU A 122 8.69 -0.54 2.33
CA LEU A 122 9.11 -0.27 3.70
C LEU A 122 10.38 0.59 3.66
N LYS A 123 10.30 1.85 4.08
CA LYS A 123 11.44 2.80 4.08
C LYS A 123 12.47 2.42 5.13
N ARG A 124 13.33 1.45 4.80
CA ARG A 124 14.36 0.92 5.71
C ARG A 124 15.59 1.79 5.82
N PHE A 125 15.78 2.76 4.93
CA PHE A 125 16.98 3.58 4.94
C PHE A 125 16.66 4.98 5.44
N ALA A 126 17.31 5.34 6.54
CA ALA A 126 17.27 6.68 7.09
C ALA A 126 18.31 7.56 6.37
N PHE A 127 17.94 8.79 6.02
CA PHE A 127 18.91 9.83 5.71
C PHE A 127 19.51 10.37 7.01
N ASN A 128 20.33 9.56 7.69
CA ASN A 128 21.26 10.05 8.70
C ASN A 128 22.69 10.05 8.10
N GLU A 129 23.64 10.71 8.78
CA GLU A 129 25.03 10.85 8.27
C GLU A 129 25.74 9.50 8.01
N MET A 130 25.20 8.39 8.54
CA MET A 130 25.75 7.04 8.40
C MET A 130 24.99 6.15 7.40
N GLY A 131 23.83 6.57 6.87
CA GLY A 131 23.04 5.81 5.88
C GLY A 131 22.62 4.41 6.34
N GLU A 132 22.40 4.22 7.64
CA GLU A 132 22.18 2.90 8.22
C GLU A 132 20.79 2.32 7.92
N LYS A 133 20.75 1.03 7.58
CA LYS A 133 19.51 0.27 7.39
C LYS A 133 18.84 -0.06 8.73
N ILE A 134 17.54 0.17 8.78
CA ILE A 134 16.64 -0.29 9.84
C ILE A 134 16.45 -1.80 9.70
N ASP A 135 17.05 -2.54 10.63
CA ASP A 135 16.97 -4.01 10.73
C ASP A 135 15.81 -4.50 11.62
N LYS A 136 14.93 -3.59 12.03
CA LYS A 136 13.71 -3.93 12.78
C LYS A 136 12.80 -4.81 11.92
N PHE A 137 12.35 -5.93 12.50
CA PHE A 137 11.33 -6.77 11.90
C PHE A 137 10.00 -6.03 11.88
N ILE A 138 9.36 -6.00 10.71
CA ILE A 138 7.99 -5.51 10.52
C ILE A 138 7.16 -6.74 10.18
N HIS A 139 6.19 -7.09 11.02
CA HIS A 139 5.27 -8.17 10.74
C HIS A 139 4.33 -7.78 9.61
N TYR A 140 4.24 -8.61 8.58
CA TYR A 140 3.32 -8.42 7.46
C TYR A 140 2.39 -9.66 7.36
N PRO A 141 1.07 -9.46 7.40
CA PRO A 141 0.12 -10.57 7.45
C PRO A 141 -0.02 -11.24 6.07
N PRO A 142 -0.33 -12.55 5.98
CA PRO A 142 -0.62 -13.20 4.70
C PRO A 142 -1.91 -12.67 4.07
N SER A 143 -2.84 -12.14 4.86
CA SER A 143 -4.05 -11.44 4.41
C SER A 143 -4.13 -10.08 5.11
N LEU A 144 -4.24 -9.02 4.32
CA LEU A 144 -4.33 -7.64 4.77
C LEU A 144 -5.74 -7.12 4.51
N LYS A 145 -6.42 -6.64 5.55
CA LYS A 145 -7.73 -6.01 5.43
C LYS A 145 -7.61 -4.49 5.45
N LEU A 146 -7.99 -3.84 4.36
CA LEU A 146 -8.09 -2.38 4.28
C LEU A 146 -9.47 -1.93 4.79
N PRO A 147 -9.54 -1.22 5.93
CA PRO A 147 -10.81 -0.74 6.44
C PRO A 147 -11.39 0.34 5.53
N ARG A 148 -12.72 0.38 5.43
CA ARG A 148 -13.47 1.34 4.61
C ARG A 148 -13.05 2.80 4.82
N ARG A 149 -12.61 3.19 6.04
CA ARG A 149 -12.18 4.57 6.33
C ARG A 149 -10.94 5.03 5.56
N MET A 150 -10.11 4.10 5.10
CA MET A 150 -8.94 4.40 4.26
C MET A 150 -9.31 4.48 2.78
N LEU A 151 -10.52 4.04 2.41
CA LEU A 151 -10.92 3.87 1.02
C LEU A 151 -11.78 5.03 0.53
N HIS A 152 -11.53 5.45 -0.70
CA HIS A 152 -12.38 6.38 -1.43
C HIS A 152 -13.29 5.62 -2.40
N GLY A 153 -14.58 5.96 -2.42
CA GLY A 153 -15.58 5.31 -3.29
C GLY A 153 -16.14 3.99 -2.75
N GLU A 154 -15.35 3.22 -2.01
CA GLU A 154 -15.74 1.89 -1.56
C GLU A 154 -16.80 1.87 -0.45
N ARG A 155 -17.72 0.89 -0.57
CA ARG A 155 -18.82 0.69 0.40
C ARG A 155 -18.45 -0.32 1.49
N GLN A 156 -17.51 -1.22 1.21
CA GLN A 156 -17.05 -2.26 2.12
C GLN A 156 -15.53 -2.18 2.30
N PRO A 157 -14.97 -2.76 3.37
CA PRO A 157 -13.54 -3.04 3.46
C PRO A 157 -13.09 -3.92 2.30
N LEU A 158 -11.83 -3.78 1.88
CA LEU A 158 -11.20 -4.64 0.88
C LEU A 158 -10.20 -5.59 1.55
N THR A 159 -10.09 -6.81 1.04
CA THR A 159 -9.09 -7.78 1.48
C THR A 159 -8.04 -7.97 0.40
N TYR A 160 -6.79 -8.06 0.80
CA TYR A 160 -5.67 -8.39 -0.08
C TYR A 160 -4.89 -9.57 0.47
N VAL A 161 -4.27 -10.34 -0.40
CA VAL A 161 -3.46 -11.51 -0.05
C VAL A 161 -2.03 -11.28 -0.50
N LEU A 162 -1.06 -11.56 0.38
CA LEU A 162 0.36 -11.44 0.09
C LEU A 162 0.75 -12.46 -1.01
N ARG A 163 1.31 -11.96 -2.11
CA ARG A 163 1.76 -12.78 -3.24
C ARG A 163 3.27 -12.81 -3.41
N SER A 164 3.96 -11.73 -3.06
CA SER A 164 5.41 -11.68 -3.17
C SER A 164 6.05 -10.74 -2.15
N VAL A 165 7.28 -11.06 -1.75
CA VAL A 165 8.13 -10.27 -0.86
C VAL A 165 9.50 -10.13 -1.52
N VAL A 166 9.96 -8.90 -1.73
CA VAL A 166 11.36 -8.63 -2.09
C VAL A 166 12.12 -8.33 -0.81
N VAL A 167 13.23 -9.00 -0.60
CA VAL A 167 14.06 -8.89 0.61
C VAL A 167 15.38 -8.27 0.24
N HIS A 168 15.80 -7.25 0.99
CA HIS A 168 17.15 -6.71 0.90
C HIS A 168 18.02 -7.29 2.01
N HIS A 169 19.15 -7.87 1.63
CA HIS A 169 20.19 -8.38 2.52
C HIS A 169 21.38 -7.41 2.53
N GLY A 170 22.03 -7.25 3.67
CA GLY A 170 23.10 -6.25 3.85
C GLY A 170 22.64 -4.99 4.57
N LYS A 171 23.61 -4.20 5.02
CA LYS A 171 23.43 -3.07 5.96
C LYS A 171 23.40 -1.70 5.30
N PHE A 172 23.90 -1.57 4.07
CA PHE A 172 24.12 -0.28 3.41
C PHE A 172 23.29 -0.17 2.14
N LEU A 173 22.96 1.07 1.76
CA LEU A 173 22.35 1.39 0.46
C LEU A 173 23.28 1.08 -0.71
N SER A 174 24.58 1.33 -0.52
CA SER A 174 25.60 1.22 -1.57
C SER A 174 26.06 -0.22 -1.81
N GLY A 175 25.58 -1.18 -1.04
CA GLY A 175 26.02 -2.57 -1.11
C GLY A 175 25.10 -3.51 -0.33
N GLY A 176 24.51 -4.44 -1.06
CA GLY A 176 23.60 -5.46 -0.53
C GLY A 176 23.22 -6.46 -1.60
N HIS A 177 22.31 -7.37 -1.25
CA HIS A 177 21.83 -8.43 -2.11
C HIS A 177 20.32 -8.52 -2.07
N TYR A 178 19.66 -8.64 -3.22
CA TYR A 178 18.20 -8.72 -3.28
C TYR A 178 17.76 -10.13 -3.63
N THR A 179 16.83 -10.67 -2.86
CA THR A 179 16.13 -11.91 -3.18
C THR A 179 14.63 -11.70 -3.17
N ALA A 180 13.87 -12.64 -3.74
CA ALA A 180 12.42 -12.57 -3.77
C ALA A 180 11.78 -13.87 -3.33
N TYR A 181 10.64 -13.77 -2.65
CA TYR A 181 9.76 -14.88 -2.36
C TYR A 181 8.47 -14.69 -3.13
N CYS A 182 8.04 -15.72 -3.87
CA CYS A 182 6.83 -15.67 -4.69
C CYS A 182 5.91 -16.83 -4.33
N GLN A 183 4.62 -16.54 -4.15
CA GLN A 183 3.61 -17.54 -3.91
C GLN A 183 3.33 -18.31 -5.21
N MET A 184 3.52 -19.62 -5.20
CA MET A 184 3.17 -20.47 -6.34
C MET A 184 1.71 -20.92 -6.24
N ARG A 185 0.90 -20.53 -7.22
CA ARG A 185 -0.43 -21.12 -7.43
C ARG A 185 -0.24 -22.45 -8.16
N MET A 186 -0.19 -23.56 -7.42
CA MET A 186 -0.20 -24.88 -8.04
C MET A 186 -1.58 -25.11 -8.67
N SER A 187 -1.63 -25.24 -10.00
CA SER A 187 -2.86 -25.68 -10.67
C SER A 187 -3.11 -27.14 -10.31
N ASN A 188 -4.29 -27.44 -9.77
CA ASN A 188 -4.71 -28.80 -9.48
C ASN A 188 -5.03 -29.50 -10.81
N ASN A 189 -4.00 -29.98 -11.51
CA ASN A 189 -4.18 -30.70 -12.76
C ASN A 189 -4.60 -32.14 -12.44
N ASN A 190 -5.88 -32.34 -12.11
CA ASN A 190 -6.47 -33.66 -11.86
C ASN A 190 -6.74 -34.43 -13.16
N ASN A 191 -5.79 -34.47 -14.10
CA ASN A 191 -5.80 -35.39 -15.23
C ASN A 191 -4.88 -36.57 -14.96
N THR A 192 -5.22 -37.36 -13.93
CA THR A 192 -4.77 -38.74 -13.85
C THR A 192 -5.91 -39.61 -14.33
N THR A 193 -5.66 -40.27 -15.45
CA THR A 193 -6.48 -41.28 -16.10
C THR A 193 -7.15 -42.20 -15.07
N ASN A 194 -8.46 -42.08 -14.92
CA ASN A 194 -9.27 -42.94 -14.07
C ASN A 194 -9.38 -44.33 -14.72
N ASN A 195 -8.44 -45.22 -14.41
CA ASN A 195 -8.73 -46.65 -14.43
C ASN A 195 -9.26 -47.06 -13.05
N ASN A 196 -10.59 -47.07 -12.97
CA ASN A 196 -11.43 -47.99 -12.23
C ASN A 196 -10.88 -48.52 -10.88
N THR A 197 -11.25 -47.89 -9.77
CA THR A 197 -11.52 -48.62 -8.53
C THR A 197 -12.53 -47.86 -7.69
N ASN A 198 -13.70 -48.47 -7.48
CA ASN A 198 -14.69 -48.05 -6.50
C ASN A 198 -14.03 -47.99 -5.11
N ASN A 199 -14.14 -46.85 -4.42
CA ASN A 199 -14.25 -46.85 -2.97
C ASN A 199 -14.97 -45.58 -2.51
N ASN A 200 -16.14 -45.81 -1.92
CA ASN A 200 -16.90 -44.84 -1.16
C ASN A 200 -16.06 -44.37 0.04
N ASN A 201 -15.95 -43.06 0.21
CA ASN A 201 -15.95 -42.38 1.51
C ASN A 201 -16.07 -40.88 1.26
N ASP A 202 -17.30 -40.38 1.36
CA ASP A 202 -17.60 -38.98 1.59
C ASP A 202 -17.24 -38.63 3.03
N ASN A 203 -16.29 -37.70 3.19
CA ASN A 203 -16.22 -36.60 4.15
C ASN A 203 -14.76 -36.11 4.26
N ASP A 204 -14.57 -34.78 4.29
CA ASP A 204 -13.29 -34.05 4.47
C ASP A 204 -12.32 -33.89 3.27
N LYS A 205 -12.83 -33.43 2.12
CA LYS A 205 -11.99 -32.67 1.16
C LYS A 205 -12.20 -31.16 1.32
N LYS A 206 -11.87 -30.62 2.50
CA LYS A 206 -11.41 -29.23 2.56
C LYS A 206 -10.12 -29.21 1.74
N LYS A 207 -10.17 -28.65 0.52
CA LYS A 207 -9.00 -28.49 -0.35
C LYS A 207 -7.93 -27.74 0.43
N ASN A 208 -7.00 -28.48 1.05
CA ASN A 208 -5.78 -27.92 1.58
C ASN A 208 -4.96 -27.52 0.35
N ASN A 209 -5.26 -26.34 -0.19
CA ASN A 209 -4.38 -25.63 -1.10
C ASN A 209 -3.17 -25.23 -0.26
N LYS A 210 -2.27 -26.20 -0.01
CA LYS A 210 -1.00 -25.96 0.65
C LYS A 210 -0.27 -24.96 -0.23
N THR A 211 -0.26 -23.72 0.21
CA THR A 211 0.42 -22.64 -0.48
C THR A 211 1.91 -22.94 -0.38
N THR A 212 2.56 -23.13 -1.52
CA THR A 212 4.00 -23.30 -1.60
C THR A 212 4.63 -21.98 -2.01
N TRP A 213 5.75 -21.63 -1.37
CA TRP A 213 6.53 -20.44 -1.70
C TRP A 213 7.81 -20.84 -2.44
N LEU A 214 8.22 -20.00 -3.39
CA LEU A 214 9.46 -20.15 -4.12
C LEU A 214 10.39 -19.00 -3.73
N HIS A 215 11.59 -19.32 -3.26
CA HIS A 215 12.65 -18.37 -3.01
C HIS A 215 13.53 -18.26 -4.26
N LEU A 216 13.62 -17.05 -4.80
CA LEU A 216 14.41 -16.65 -5.95
C LEU A 216 15.66 -15.92 -5.46
N ASN A 217 16.81 -16.54 -5.63
CA ASN A 217 18.11 -15.99 -5.26
C ASN A 217 19.06 -16.10 -6.46
N ASP A 218 19.08 -15.06 -7.29
CA ASP A 218 19.76 -15.04 -8.59
C ASP A 218 19.34 -16.23 -9.47
N GLU A 219 20.29 -17.09 -9.81
CA GLU A 219 20.08 -18.29 -10.62
C GLU A 219 19.46 -19.46 -9.80
N ASN A 220 19.41 -19.32 -8.47
CA ASN A 220 18.94 -20.37 -7.58
C ASN A 220 17.47 -20.21 -7.24
N MET A 221 16.72 -21.30 -7.41
CA MET A 221 15.29 -21.40 -7.11
C MET A 221 15.04 -22.54 -6.14
N THR A 222 14.48 -22.24 -4.96
CA THR A 222 14.19 -23.26 -3.95
C THR A 222 12.78 -23.12 -3.38
N PHE A 223 12.13 -24.25 -3.13
CA PHE A 223 10.83 -24.26 -2.45
C PHE A 223 11.02 -24.06 -0.95
N VAL A 224 10.19 -23.20 -0.37
CA VAL A 224 10.16 -22.91 1.07
C VAL A 224 8.73 -22.92 1.58
N ASP A 225 8.56 -23.14 2.88
CA ASP A 225 7.27 -23.01 3.54
C ASP A 225 6.91 -21.54 3.81
N ALA A 226 5.64 -21.29 4.14
CA ALA A 226 5.15 -19.95 4.43
C ALA A 226 5.85 -19.34 5.67
N SER A 227 6.16 -20.14 6.69
CA SER A 227 6.87 -19.67 7.89
C SER A 227 8.26 -19.11 7.59
N THR A 228 8.99 -19.73 6.66
CA THR A 228 10.31 -19.29 6.21
C THR A 228 10.21 -17.96 5.48
N MET A 229 9.22 -17.78 4.60
CA MET A 229 8.99 -16.50 3.92
C MET A 229 8.54 -15.42 4.90
N MET A 230 7.63 -15.72 5.83
CA MET A 230 7.07 -14.73 6.76
C MET A 230 8.07 -14.24 7.81
N SER A 231 9.16 -14.97 8.05
CA SER A 231 10.19 -14.60 9.03
C SER A 231 11.26 -13.66 8.47
N GLN A 232 11.16 -13.24 7.21
CA GLN A 232 12.18 -12.41 6.57
C GLN A 232 12.17 -10.96 7.08
N ALA A 233 13.11 -10.65 7.98
CA ALA A 233 13.28 -9.31 8.56
C ALA A 233 13.72 -8.24 7.55
N GLY A 234 14.41 -8.65 6.48
CA GLY A 234 14.87 -7.75 5.42
C GLY A 234 13.81 -7.38 4.39
N ALA A 235 12.53 -7.74 4.60
CA ALA A 235 11.44 -7.45 3.65
C ALA A 235 11.40 -5.97 3.29
N TYR A 236 11.56 -5.65 2.01
CA TYR A 236 11.75 -4.30 1.48
C TYR A 236 10.55 -3.86 0.64
N LEU A 237 10.07 -4.72 -0.27
CA LEU A 237 8.80 -4.54 -0.98
C LEU A 237 7.85 -5.69 -0.68
N LEU A 238 6.58 -5.37 -0.49
CA LEU A 238 5.50 -6.34 -0.29
C LEU A 238 4.45 -6.17 -1.39
N PHE A 239 4.09 -7.26 -2.05
CA PHE A 239 3.10 -7.28 -3.12
C PHE A 239 1.85 -8.02 -2.67
N TYR A 240 0.75 -7.29 -2.59
CA TYR A 240 -0.55 -7.76 -2.14
C TYR A 240 -1.55 -7.69 -3.29
N GLU A 241 -2.16 -8.82 -3.65
CA GLU A 241 -3.20 -8.90 -4.69
C GLU A 241 -4.58 -8.87 -4.04
N ARG A 242 -5.51 -8.09 -4.59
CA ARG A 242 -6.88 -8.00 -4.10
C ARG A 242 -7.55 -9.37 -4.14
N ASP A 243 -8.19 -9.74 -3.05
CA ASP A 243 -9.04 -10.92 -2.98
C ASP A 243 -10.43 -10.54 -3.48
N GLU A 244 -10.78 -10.98 -4.69
CA GLU A 244 -12.08 -10.67 -5.31
C GLU A 244 -13.17 -11.69 -4.95
N ASP A 245 -12.80 -12.78 -4.25
CA ASP A 245 -13.69 -13.87 -3.87
C ASP A 245 -14.39 -13.66 -2.51
N VAL A 246 -14.27 -12.46 -1.89
CA VAL A 246 -14.76 -12.12 -0.54
C VAL A 246 -15.75 -10.97 -0.53
#